data_AF-A0A1F7D5Y6-F1
#
_entry.id   AF-A0A1F7D5Y6-F1
#
_cell.length_a   1.000
_cell.length_b   1.000
_cell.length_c   1.000
_cell.angle_alpha   90.00
_cell.angle_beta   90.00
_cell.angle_gamma   90.00
#
_symmetry.space_group_name_H-M   'P 1'
#
loop_
_entity.id
_entity.type
_entity.pdbx_description
1 polymer ?
#
loop_
_entity_poly.entity_id
_entity_poly.type
_entity_poly.pdbx_seq_one_letter_code
_entity_poly.pdbx_strand_id
1 'polypeptide(L)'
;MSSIALLHHHFILDAHLLKPFDNSENEKMIHALIEDLLSTLKMKKLGPLEIYPATDLLAPGWSFLQPITTSHISGHYFDEPNGQPHIHMDIYSCQGFDWKVALITLTKHLPLGLWQATFINRAINSHNSSGDKRSVLDIRGSGEKVEQMQQIL
;
A
#
# COMPACT_ATOMS: atom_id res chain seq x y z
N MET A 1 3.32 35.19 -1.78
CA MET A 1 2.83 33.91 -1.24
C MET A 1 3.70 32.82 -1.83
N SER A 2 4.40 32.03 -1.01
CA SER A 2 5.16 30.88 -1.51
C SER A 2 4.17 29.81 -1.98
N SER A 3 4.30 29.33 -3.21
CA SER A 3 3.55 28.16 -3.68
C SER A 3 3.98 26.95 -2.87
N ILE A 4 3.05 26.32 -2.15
CA ILE A 4 3.30 25.01 -1.52
C ILE A 4 3.30 23.99 -2.65
N ALA A 5 4.41 23.29 -2.86
CA ALA A 5 4.47 22.17 -3.79
C ALA A 5 3.58 21.05 -3.27
N LEU A 6 2.67 20.55 -4.10
CA LEU A 6 1.82 19.42 -3.74
C LEU A 6 2.60 18.14 -4.02
N LEU A 7 3.04 17.46 -2.96
CA LEU A 7 3.73 16.17 -3.03
C LEU A 7 2.72 15.04 -3.17
N HIS A 8 3.09 14.00 -3.90
CA HIS A 8 2.30 12.81 -4.15
C HIS A 8 3.23 11.59 -4.04
N HIS A 9 3.04 10.80 -2.99
CA HIS A 9 3.70 9.52 -2.81
C HIS A 9 2.70 8.40 -3.03
N HIS A 10 3.01 7.44 -3.91
CA HIS A 10 2.17 6.27 -4.16
C HIS A 10 3.03 5.02 -4.08
N PHE A 11 2.76 4.18 -3.09
CA PHE A 11 3.34 2.87 -2.94
C PHE A 11 2.32 1.82 -3.39
N ILE A 12 2.67 1.06 -4.42
CA ILE A 12 1.85 0.01 -5.01
C ILE A 12 2.58 -1.30 -4.72
N LEU A 13 1.92 -2.28 -4.10
CA LEU A 13 2.51 -3.56 -3.72
C LEU A 13 1.68 -4.70 -4.29
N ASP A 14 2.33 -5.62 -4.97
CA ASP A 14 1.83 -6.93 -5.34
C ASP A 14 2.63 -7.99 -4.57
N ALA A 15 1.94 -8.84 -3.81
CA ALA A 15 2.61 -9.85 -3.01
C ALA A 15 1.88 -11.19 -3.03
N HIS A 16 2.67 -12.26 -3.14
CA HIS A 16 2.23 -13.57 -2.72
C HIS A 16 2.29 -13.66 -1.19
N LEU A 17 1.35 -14.37 -0.59
CA LEU A 17 1.31 -14.63 0.84
C LEU A 17 1.81 -16.05 1.14
N LEU A 18 2.46 -16.20 2.30
CA LEU A 18 2.98 -17.49 2.76
C LEU A 18 1.86 -18.46 3.19
N LYS A 19 0.70 -17.91 3.54
CA LYS A 19 -0.49 -18.65 3.95
C LYS A 19 -1.75 -17.81 3.70
N PRO A 20 -2.92 -18.44 3.47
CA PRO A 20 -4.19 -17.73 3.39
C PRO A 20 -4.58 -17.14 4.75
N PHE A 21 -5.49 -16.18 4.73
CA PHE A 21 -6.08 -15.64 5.95
C PHE A 21 -7.24 -16.50 6.44
N ASP A 22 -7.48 -16.45 7.75
CA ASP A 22 -8.71 -16.97 8.33
C ASP A 22 -9.85 -15.97 8.07
N ASN A 23 -10.82 -16.39 7.25
CA ASN A 23 -11.95 -15.54 6.87
C ASN A 23 -12.76 -15.01 8.05
N SER A 24 -12.74 -15.69 9.20
CA SER A 24 -13.42 -15.23 10.41
C SER A 24 -12.73 -14.05 11.11
N GLU A 25 -11.44 -13.81 10.85
CA GLU A 25 -10.65 -12.75 11.50
C GLU A 25 -10.22 -11.63 10.54
N ASN A 26 -10.59 -11.69 9.26
CA ASN A 26 -10.16 -10.72 8.24
C ASN A 26 -10.50 -9.27 8.61
N GLU A 27 -11.74 -9.00 9.02
CA GLU A 27 -12.18 -7.64 9.34
C GLU A 27 -11.30 -7.02 10.44
N LYS A 28 -11.10 -7.75 11.54
CA LYS A 28 -10.26 -7.34 12.66
C LYS A 28 -8.80 -7.14 12.27
N MET A 29 -8.25 -8.02 11.43
CA MET A 29 -6.89 -7.88 10.91
C MET A 29 -6.75 -6.63 10.03
N ILE A 30 -7.68 -6.39 9.10
CA ILE A 30 -7.66 -5.23 8.22
C ILE A 30 -7.76 -3.94 9.05
N HIS A 31 -8.66 -3.89 10.05
CA HIS A 31 -8.75 -2.76 10.97
C HIS A 31 -7.42 -2.50 11.70
N ALA A 32 -6.77 -3.55 12.23
CA ALA A 32 -5.49 -3.42 12.91
C ALA A 32 -4.38 -2.93 11.97
N LEU A 33 -4.32 -3.47 10.75
CA LEU A 33 -3.39 -3.05 9.70
C LEU A 33 -3.57 -1.57 9.36
N ILE A 34 -4.81 -1.14 9.13
CA ILE A 34 -5.11 0.22 8.69
C ILE A 34 -4.81 1.23 9.80
N GLU A 35 -5.19 0.94 11.05
CA GLU A 35 -4.88 1.83 12.18
C GLU A 35 -3.36 1.93 12.42
N ASP A 36 -2.59 0.84 12.27
CA ASP A 36 -1.12 0.88 12.38
C ASP A 36 -0.48 1.69 11.23
N LEU A 37 -0.96 1.52 9.99
CA LEU A 37 -0.52 2.33 8.85
C LEU A 37 -0.84 3.82 9.05
N LEU A 38 -2.06 4.15 9.46
CA LEU A 38 -2.48 5.54 9.70
C LEU A 38 -1.61 6.19 10.79
N SER A 39 -1.41 5.50 11.91
CA SER A 39 -0.57 5.97 13.02
C SER A 39 0.89 6.13 12.60
N THR A 40 1.47 5.09 12.02
CA THR A 40 2.90 5.03 11.68
C THR A 40 3.26 6.02 10.58
N LEU A 41 2.42 6.17 9.56
CA LEU A 41 2.64 7.09 8.45
C LEU A 41 2.07 8.51 8.71
N LYS A 42 1.51 8.73 9.91
CA LYS A 42 0.90 10.00 10.35
C LYS A 42 -0.18 10.50 9.39
N MET A 43 -1.00 9.59 8.89
CA MET A 43 -2.11 9.87 7.98
C MET A 43 -3.41 10.03 8.77
N LYS A 44 -4.33 10.85 8.25
CA LYS A 44 -5.63 11.12 8.89
C LYS A 44 -6.75 10.53 8.05
N LYS A 45 -7.59 9.70 8.67
CA LYS A 45 -8.82 9.19 8.07
C LYS A 45 -9.76 10.33 7.67
N LEU A 46 -10.39 10.20 6.51
CA LEU A 46 -11.43 11.12 6.02
C LEU A 46 -12.83 10.53 6.20
N GLY A 47 -12.95 9.22 6.24
CA GLY A 47 -14.21 8.49 6.38
C GLY A 47 -14.00 7.12 7.03
N PRO A 48 -15.07 6.31 7.14
CA PRO A 48 -14.98 4.94 7.63
C PRO A 48 -14.09 4.08 6.71
N LEU A 49 -13.51 3.03 7.30
CA LEU A 49 -12.94 1.92 6.55
C LEU A 49 -14.09 1.10 5.96
N GLU A 50 -14.06 0.89 4.66
CA GLU A 50 -15.04 0.07 3.95
C GLU A 50 -14.38 -1.26 3.57
N ILE A 51 -15.00 -2.39 3.91
CA ILE A 51 -14.53 -3.74 3.60
C ILE A 51 -15.64 -4.49 2.88
N TYR A 52 -15.31 -5.09 1.74
CA TYR A 52 -16.26 -5.78 0.88
C TYR A 52 -15.78 -7.21 0.60
N PRO A 53 -16.61 -8.24 0.84
CA PRO A 53 -16.30 -9.59 0.39
C PRO A 53 -16.32 -9.66 -1.14
N ALA A 54 -15.29 -10.26 -1.74
CA ALA A 54 -15.27 -10.59 -3.15
C ALA A 54 -15.81 -12.01 -3.31
N THR A 55 -17.11 -12.13 -3.59
CA THR A 55 -17.80 -13.43 -3.74
C THR A 55 -17.70 -14.01 -5.15
N ASP A 56 -16.77 -13.51 -5.99
CA ASP A 56 -16.52 -14.07 -7.30
C ASP A 56 -15.93 -15.49 -7.15
N LEU A 57 -16.56 -16.47 -7.81
CA LEU A 57 -16.12 -17.87 -7.76
C LEU A 57 -14.75 -18.08 -8.43
N LEU A 58 -14.35 -17.20 -9.37
CA LEU A 58 -13.08 -17.30 -10.07
C LEU A 58 -11.91 -16.73 -9.26
N ALA A 59 -12.19 -15.78 -8.36
CA ALA A 59 -11.19 -15.05 -7.59
C ALA A 59 -11.77 -14.62 -6.22
N PRO A 60 -12.09 -15.58 -5.34
CA PRO A 60 -12.70 -15.27 -4.05
C PRO A 60 -11.72 -14.51 -3.15
N GLY A 61 -12.25 -13.67 -2.26
CA GLY A 61 -11.44 -12.94 -1.29
C GLY A 61 -12.16 -11.74 -0.71
N TRP A 62 -11.46 -10.61 -0.63
CA TRP A 62 -12.04 -9.37 -0.11
C TRP A 62 -11.27 -8.15 -0.63
N SER A 63 -11.93 -6.99 -0.55
CA SER A 63 -11.34 -5.70 -0.86
C SER A 63 -11.60 -4.73 0.29
N PHE A 64 -10.73 -3.75 0.48
CA PHE A 64 -11.00 -2.64 1.40
C PHE A 64 -10.57 -1.30 0.83
N LEU A 65 -11.14 -0.24 1.38
CA LEU A 65 -10.78 1.14 1.12
C LEU A 65 -10.83 1.95 2.41
N GLN A 66 -9.71 2.58 2.76
CA GLN A 66 -9.64 3.63 3.78
C GLN A 66 -9.44 4.98 3.09
N PRO A 67 -10.48 5.82 3.02
CA PRO A 67 -10.32 7.21 2.61
C PRO A 67 -9.45 7.96 3.63
N ILE A 68 -8.41 8.65 3.16
CA ILE A 68 -7.59 9.54 3.99
C ILE A 68 -7.67 10.95 3.45
N THR A 69 -7.20 11.93 4.23
CA THR A 69 -7.20 13.33 3.79
C THR A 69 -6.45 13.45 2.47
N THR A 70 -7.16 13.84 1.40
CA THR A 70 -6.65 14.03 0.02
C THR A 70 -6.11 12.78 -0.70
N SER A 71 -6.45 11.56 -0.25
CA SER A 71 -6.00 10.31 -0.89
C SER A 71 -6.70 9.03 -0.34
N HIS A 72 -6.10 7.85 -0.47
CA HIS A 72 -6.62 6.57 0.03
C HIS A 72 -5.52 5.54 0.38
N ILE A 73 -5.90 4.54 1.18
CA ILE A 73 -5.23 3.24 1.28
C ILE A 73 -6.23 2.18 0.82
N SER A 74 -5.88 1.30 -0.11
CA SER A 74 -6.73 0.21 -0.58
C SER A 74 -5.98 -1.11 -0.64
N GLY A 75 -6.73 -2.20 -0.64
CA GLY A 75 -6.18 -3.53 -0.84
C GLY A 75 -7.20 -4.52 -1.38
N HIS A 76 -6.69 -5.51 -2.10
CA HIS A 76 -7.45 -6.61 -2.68
C HIS A 76 -6.73 -7.92 -2.34
N TYR A 77 -7.38 -8.78 -1.57
CA TYR A 77 -6.92 -10.12 -1.26
C TYR A 77 -7.66 -11.14 -2.11
N PHE A 78 -6.93 -12.17 -2.52
CA PHE A 78 -7.42 -13.24 -3.36
C PHE A 78 -6.94 -14.58 -2.78
N ASP A 79 -7.90 -15.43 -2.45
CA ASP A 79 -7.66 -16.64 -1.65
C ASP A 79 -6.98 -17.77 -2.45
N GLU A 80 -7.10 -17.74 -3.78
CA GLU A 80 -6.63 -18.76 -4.72
C GLU A 80 -6.62 -20.19 -4.13
N PRO A 81 -7.78 -20.87 -4.01
CA PRO A 81 -7.89 -22.13 -3.26
C PRO A 81 -6.95 -23.27 -3.69
N ASN A 82 -6.45 -23.21 -4.94
CA ASN A 82 -5.50 -24.17 -5.52
C ASN A 82 -4.14 -23.54 -5.86
N GLY A 83 -3.92 -22.28 -5.48
CA GLY A 83 -2.76 -21.47 -5.82
C GLY A 83 -2.11 -20.89 -4.58
N GLN A 84 -1.32 -19.83 -4.80
CA GLN A 84 -0.72 -19.08 -3.71
C GLN A 84 -1.52 -17.81 -3.49
N PRO A 85 -2.13 -17.59 -2.31
CA PRO A 85 -2.94 -16.42 -2.08
C PRO A 85 -2.14 -15.14 -2.36
N HIS A 86 -2.80 -14.15 -2.95
CA HIS A 86 -2.15 -12.91 -3.35
C HIS A 86 -2.86 -11.69 -2.77
N ILE A 87 -2.09 -10.62 -2.60
CA ILE A 87 -2.62 -9.32 -2.19
C ILE A 87 -2.05 -8.22 -3.08
N HIS A 88 -2.92 -7.32 -3.52
CA HIS A 88 -2.58 -6.05 -4.13
C HIS A 88 -2.89 -4.93 -3.14
N MET A 89 -2.02 -3.94 -2.99
CA MET A 89 -2.25 -2.79 -2.12
C MET A 89 -1.75 -1.48 -2.71
N ASP A 90 -2.53 -0.42 -2.48
CA ASP A 90 -2.16 0.96 -2.77
C ASP A 90 -2.12 1.76 -1.47
N ILE A 91 -1.01 2.46 -1.26
CA ILE A 91 -0.89 3.54 -0.28
C ILE A 91 -0.55 4.80 -1.06
N TYR A 92 -1.58 5.59 -1.37
CA TYR A 92 -1.41 6.87 -2.03
C TYR A 92 -1.58 7.98 -0.99
N SER A 93 -0.72 8.99 -0.99
CA SER A 93 -0.86 10.14 -0.08
C SER A 93 -0.31 11.43 -0.68
N CYS A 94 -0.98 12.54 -0.39
CA CYS A 94 -0.44 13.88 -0.66
C CYS A 94 0.55 14.35 0.44
N GLN A 95 0.73 13.55 1.50
CA GLN A 95 1.76 13.73 2.51
C GLN A 95 2.92 12.79 2.22
N GLY A 96 4.15 13.30 2.25
CA GLY A 96 5.33 12.47 2.09
C GLY A 96 5.43 11.41 3.19
N PHE A 97 5.72 10.18 2.78
CA PHE A 97 5.99 9.04 3.67
C PHE A 97 7.13 8.17 3.15
N ASP A 98 7.76 7.43 4.06
CA ASP A 98 8.80 6.44 3.75
C ASP A 98 8.16 5.08 3.45
N TRP A 99 8.32 4.58 2.23
CA TRP A 99 7.78 3.31 1.81
C TRP A 99 8.38 2.13 2.58
N LYS A 100 9.62 2.23 3.10
CA LYS A 100 10.22 1.16 3.92
C LYS A 100 9.47 1.00 5.23
N VAL A 101 9.04 2.13 5.81
CA VAL A 101 8.21 2.13 7.02
C VAL A 101 6.84 1.53 6.72
N ALA A 102 6.25 1.84 5.55
CA ALA A 102 5.02 1.20 5.11
C ALA A 102 5.20 -0.32 4.96
N LEU A 103 6.28 -0.78 4.31
CA LEU A 103 6.60 -2.20 4.15
C LEU A 103 6.76 -2.92 5.50
N ILE A 104 7.54 -2.36 6.43
CA ILE A 104 7.72 -2.92 7.78
C ILE A 104 6.38 -2.97 8.52
N THR A 105 5.48 -2.01 8.29
CA THR A 105 4.15 -2.04 8.89
C THR A 105 3.32 -3.17 8.28
N LEU A 106 3.34 -3.32 6.95
CA LEU A 106 2.64 -4.38 6.25
C LEU A 106 3.07 -5.78 6.72
N THR A 107 4.37 -6.03 6.90
CA THR A 107 4.89 -7.35 7.29
C THR A 107 4.53 -7.79 8.72
N LYS A 108 4.12 -6.85 9.59
CA LYS A 108 3.58 -7.19 10.92
C LYS A 108 2.21 -7.86 10.85
N HIS A 109 1.41 -7.50 9.84
CA HIS A 109 0.01 -7.93 9.72
C HIS A 109 -0.18 -8.96 8.60
N LEU A 110 0.62 -8.85 7.54
CA LEU A 110 0.53 -9.68 6.35
C LEU A 110 1.70 -10.69 6.32
N PRO A 111 1.44 -11.99 6.10
CA PRO A 111 2.50 -12.99 5.97
C PRO A 111 3.12 -12.92 4.56
N LEU A 112 3.81 -11.81 4.26
CA LEU A 112 4.37 -11.56 2.92
C LEU A 112 5.41 -12.62 2.53
N GLY A 113 5.19 -13.25 1.38
CA GLY A 113 6.16 -14.08 0.68
C GLY A 113 6.97 -13.25 -0.30
N LEU A 114 7.03 -13.68 -1.56
CA LEU A 114 7.64 -12.89 -2.65
C LEU A 114 6.74 -11.70 -2.99
N TRP A 115 7.35 -10.54 -3.22
CA TRP A 115 6.61 -9.34 -3.56
C TRP A 115 7.39 -8.44 -4.53
N GLN A 116 6.63 -7.63 -5.26
CA GLN A 116 7.10 -6.51 -6.08
C GLN A 116 6.33 -5.26 -5.70
N ALA A 117 7.01 -4.12 -5.68
CA ALA A 117 6.39 -2.84 -5.39
C ALA A 117 6.91 -1.73 -6.30
N THR A 118 6.03 -0.80 -6.63
CA THR A 118 6.38 0.47 -7.27
C THR A 118 6.20 1.60 -6.27
N PHE A 119 7.22 2.44 -6.11
CA PHE A 119 7.10 3.69 -5.34
C PHE A 119 7.26 4.90 -6.26
N ILE A 120 6.20 5.69 -6.38
CA ILE A 120 6.14 6.89 -7.19
C ILE A 120 6.21 8.10 -6.28
N ASN A 121 7.17 8.98 -6.51
CA ASN A 121 7.21 10.32 -5.92
C ASN A 121 7.02 11.35 -7.02
N ARG A 122 6.10 12.29 -6.81
CA ARG A 122 5.79 13.38 -7.74
C ARG A 122 5.47 14.65 -6.97
N ALA A 123 5.97 15.80 -7.45
CA ALA A 123 5.48 17.12 -7.05
C ALA A 123 4.69 17.77 -8.19
N ILE A 124 3.60 18.46 -7.88
CA ILE A 124 2.89 19.35 -8.80
C ILE A 124 3.07 20.80 -8.31
N ASN A 125 3.43 21.72 -9.22
CA ASN A 125 3.67 23.15 -9.00
C ASN A 125 5.04 23.57 -8.42
N SER A 126 6.14 22.89 -8.75
CA SER A 126 7.49 23.44 -8.59
C SER A 126 7.77 24.51 -9.66
N HIS A 127 7.05 25.63 -9.63
CA HIS A 127 7.16 26.67 -10.65
C HIS A 127 8.53 27.37 -10.72
N ASN A 128 9.54 27.02 -9.89
CA ASN A 128 10.86 27.64 -9.93
C ASN A 128 12.03 26.79 -9.40
N SER A 129 11.95 25.45 -9.43
CA SER A 129 13.10 24.64 -8.98
C SER A 129 13.23 23.34 -9.76
N SER A 130 14.36 23.18 -10.45
CA SER A 130 14.88 21.97 -11.10
C SER A 130 15.10 20.75 -10.17
N GLY A 131 14.51 20.74 -8.96
CA GLY A 131 14.80 19.82 -7.87
C GLY A 131 13.78 18.72 -7.60
N ASP A 132 12.48 18.97 -7.77
CA ASP A 132 11.44 17.95 -7.50
C ASP A 132 11.05 17.20 -8.77
N LYS A 133 12.00 16.42 -9.30
CA LYS A 133 11.75 15.54 -10.44
C LYS A 133 10.93 14.34 -9.98
N ARG A 134 9.94 13.95 -10.79
CA ARG A 134 9.25 12.67 -10.64
C ARG A 134 10.30 11.57 -10.55
N SER A 135 10.22 10.75 -9.52
CA SER A 135 11.06 9.56 -9.39
C SER A 135 10.18 8.32 -9.26
N VAL A 136 10.60 7.23 -9.87
CA VAL A 136 9.92 5.95 -9.75
C VAL A 136 10.92 4.88 -9.36
N LEU A 137 10.64 4.16 -8.29
CA LEU A 137 11.41 2.99 -7.86
C LEU A 137 10.61 1.73 -8.18
N ASP A 138 11.26 0.77 -8.83
CA ASP A 138 10.81 -0.63 -8.88
C ASP A 138 11.59 -1.41 -7.81
N ILE A 139 10.87 -2.12 -6.95
CA ILE A 139 11.40 -2.75 -5.74
C ILE A 139 10.91 -4.18 -5.69
N ARG A 140 11.78 -5.12 -5.34
CA ARG A 140 11.43 -6.55 -5.18
C ARG A 140 12.02 -7.09 -3.89
N GLY A 141 11.34 -8.06 -3.32
CA GLY A 141 11.81 -8.67 -2.08
C GLY A 141 11.00 -9.85 -1.61
N SER A 142 11.33 -10.27 -0.39
CA SER A 142 10.67 -11.38 0.30
C SER A 142 10.49 -11.08 1.79
N GLY A 143 9.27 -11.22 2.31
CA GLY A 143 8.94 -10.79 3.68
C GLY A 143 9.35 -9.34 3.92
N GLU A 144 10.22 -9.11 4.91
CA GLU A 144 10.79 -7.79 5.23
C GLU A 144 12.03 -7.40 4.41
N LYS A 145 12.59 -8.34 3.64
CA LYS A 145 13.87 -8.14 2.95
C LYS A 145 13.65 -7.50 1.59
N VAL A 146 14.36 -6.42 1.34
CA VAL A 146 14.52 -5.84 0.00
C VAL A 146 15.68 -6.55 -0.68
N GLU A 147 15.43 -7.15 -1.84
CA GLU A 147 16.43 -7.92 -2.60
C GLU A 147 16.93 -7.14 -3.81
N GLN A 148 16.02 -6.40 -4.45
CA GLN A 148 16.34 -5.57 -5.61
C GLN A 148 15.61 -4.22 -5.49
N MET A 149 16.31 -3.15 -5.88
CA MET A 149 15.73 -1.82 -5.99
C MET A 149 16.40 -1.09 -7.14
N GLN A 150 15.60 -0.56 -8.06
CA GLN A 150 16.08 0.21 -9.20
C GLN A 150 15.23 1.46 -9.38
N GLN A 151 15.89 2.60 -9.59
CA GLN A 151 15.20 3.79 -10.09
C GLN A 151 15.00 3.65 -11.59
N ILE A 152 13.74 3.74 -12.04
CA ILE A 152 13.34 3.57 -13.45
C ILE A 152 12.92 4.88 -14.11
N LEU A 153 12.78 5.95 -13.33
CA LEU A 153 12.59 7.33 -13.79
C LEU A 153 13.18 8.32 -12.79
#